data_AF-A0A7Y7TAM5-F1
#
_entry.id   AF-A0A7Y7TAM5-F1
#
_cell.length_a   1.000
_cell.length_b   1.000
_cell.length_c   1.000
_cell.angle_alpha   90.00
_cell.angle_beta   90.00
_cell.angle_gamma   90.00
#
_symmetry.space_group_name_H-M   'P 1'
#
loop_
_entity.id
_entity.type
_entity.pdbx_description
1 polymer ?
#
loop_
_entity_poly.entity_id
_entity_poly.type
_entity_poly.pdbx_seq_one_letter_code
_entity_poly.pdbx_strand_id
1 'polypeptide(L)'
;MFKSNELTINIEAINVALSKVENANKIQLNTLKGYVSNEPEQAVLAFRSLSEVESIDDKLKKIMSELPHLSGEAQHLLETSILLQ
;
A
#
# COMPACT_ATOMS: atom_id res chain seq x y z
N MET A 1 4.37 -25.64 9.50
CA MET A 1 3.99 -25.48 8.08
C MET A 1 2.92 -24.39 8.04
N PHE A 2 3.35 -23.13 7.97
CA PHE A 2 2.42 -22.00 7.98
C PHE A 2 1.82 -21.87 6.58
N LYS A 3 0.50 -21.82 6.54
CA LYS A 3 -0.32 -21.78 5.33
C LYS A 3 0.13 -20.61 4.46
N SER A 4 0.43 -20.89 3.20
CA SER A 4 0.59 -19.92 2.14
C SER A 4 -0.69 -19.09 2.02
N ASN A 5 -0.80 -18.02 2.79
CA ASN A 5 -1.60 -16.87 2.40
C ASN A 5 -0.80 -16.14 1.33
N GLU A 6 -0.73 -16.70 0.14
CA GLU A 6 -0.51 -15.90 -1.06
C GLU A 6 -1.76 -15.02 -1.22
N LEU A 7 -1.88 -14.00 -0.37
CA LEU A 7 -2.71 -12.84 -0.65
C LEU A 7 -2.10 -12.24 -1.90
N THR A 8 -2.62 -12.66 -3.05
CA THR A 8 -2.22 -12.16 -4.35
C THR A 8 -2.63 -10.69 -4.34
N ILE A 9 -1.72 -9.81 -3.92
CA ILE A 9 -1.95 -8.37 -3.85
C ILE A 9 -2.62 -7.96 -5.16
N ASN A 10 -3.84 -7.48 -5.03
CA ASN A 10 -4.76 -7.13 -6.09
C ASN A 10 -5.56 -5.89 -5.64
N ILE A 11 -6.31 -5.30 -6.57
CA ILE A 11 -7.03 -4.04 -6.33
C ILE A 11 -8.03 -4.13 -5.19
N GLU A 12 -8.72 -5.26 -5.05
CA GLU A 12 -9.69 -5.46 -3.98
C GLU A 12 -9.00 -5.48 -2.61
N ALA A 13 -7.91 -6.25 -2.47
CA ALA A 13 -7.12 -6.30 -1.25
C ALA A 13 -6.57 -4.92 -0.87
N ILE A 14 -6.07 -4.16 -1.86
CA ILE A 14 -5.56 -2.80 -1.66
C ILE A 14 -6.69 -1.87 -1.19
N ASN A 15 -7.86 -1.89 -1.83
CA ASN A 15 -9.00 -1.06 -1.44
C ASN A 15 -9.52 -1.39 -0.04
N VAL A 16 -9.53 -2.68 0.34
CA VAL A 16 -9.88 -3.11 1.70
C VAL A 16 -8.86 -2.60 2.72
N ALA A 17 -7.56 -2.70 2.41
CA ALA A 17 -6.50 -2.19 3.28
C ALA A 17 -6.59 -0.66 3.44
N LEU A 18 -6.77 0.07 2.35
CA LEU A 18 -6.98 1.53 2.38
C LEU A 18 -8.18 1.91 3.23
N SER A 19 -9.32 1.20 3.07
CA SER A 19 -10.52 1.46 3.88
C SER A 19 -10.27 1.23 5.38
N LYS A 20 -9.43 0.25 5.75
CA LYS A 20 -9.04 0.05 7.15
C LYS A 20 -8.18 1.20 7.66
N VAL A 21 -7.23 1.68 6.87
CA VAL A 21 -6.38 2.83 7.21
C VAL A 21 -7.20 4.11 7.38
N GLU A 22 -8.13 4.38 6.46
CA GLU A 22 -9.08 5.50 6.57
C GLU A 22 -9.89 5.44 7.87
N ASN A 23 -10.44 4.26 8.17
CA ASN A 23 -11.27 4.06 9.36
C ASN A 23 -10.48 4.19 10.68
N ALA A 24 -9.23 3.73 10.69
CA ALA A 24 -8.34 3.80 11.85
C ALA A 24 -7.87 5.25 12.11
N ASN A 25 -7.51 5.98 11.05
CA ASN A 25 -6.96 7.33 11.15
C ASN A 25 -8.03 8.44 11.09
N LYS A 26 -9.28 8.10 10.75
CA LYS A 26 -10.39 9.06 10.54
C LYS A 26 -10.09 10.09 9.45
N ILE A 27 -9.48 9.63 8.36
CA ILE A 27 -9.10 10.44 7.20
C ILE A 27 -9.74 9.90 5.91
N GLN A 28 -9.62 10.66 4.83
CA GLN A 28 -9.91 10.21 3.48
C GLN A 28 -8.63 10.18 2.64
N LEU A 29 -8.29 9.02 2.11
CA LEU A 29 -7.15 8.76 1.24
C LEU A 29 -7.56 8.92 -0.22
N ASN A 30 -8.10 10.08 -0.57
CA ASN A 30 -8.64 10.31 -1.91
C ASN A 30 -7.55 10.27 -2.99
N THR A 31 -6.34 10.73 -2.69
CA THR A 31 -5.20 10.67 -3.62
C THR A 31 -4.76 9.23 -3.85
N LEU A 32 -4.51 8.46 -2.79
CA LEU A 32 -4.20 7.03 -2.85
C LEU A 32 -5.28 6.20 -3.55
N LYS A 33 -6.57 6.42 -3.23
CA LYS A 33 -7.67 5.74 -3.93
C LYS A 33 -7.77 6.15 -5.40
N GLY A 34 -7.48 7.42 -5.70
CA GLY A 34 -7.35 7.92 -7.07
C GLY A 34 -6.25 7.21 -7.83
N TYR A 35 -5.06 7.08 -7.23
CA TYR A 35 -3.94 6.33 -7.81
C TYR A 35 -4.31 4.87 -8.10
N VAL A 36 -4.90 4.16 -7.15
CA VAL A 36 -5.37 2.77 -7.33
C VAL A 36 -6.41 2.64 -8.45
N SER A 37 -7.27 3.64 -8.62
CA SER A 37 -8.34 3.62 -9.63
C SER A 37 -7.84 4.00 -11.02
N ASN A 38 -6.91 4.97 -11.11
CA ASN A 38 -6.40 5.52 -12.36
C ASN A 38 -5.24 4.69 -12.92
N GLU A 39 -4.44 4.07 -12.05
CA GLU A 39 -3.22 3.32 -12.38
C GLU A 39 -3.21 1.96 -11.66
N PRO A 40 -4.20 1.08 -11.90
CA PRO A 40 -4.39 -0.14 -11.11
C PRO A 40 -3.21 -1.12 -11.22
N GLU A 41 -2.63 -1.29 -12.40
CA GLU A 41 -1.50 -2.20 -12.59
C GLU A 41 -0.26 -1.70 -11.83
N GLN A 42 0.03 -0.41 -11.90
CA GLN A 42 1.13 0.25 -11.20
C GLN A 42 0.92 0.18 -9.69
N ALA A 43 -0.31 0.38 -9.22
CA ALA A 43 -0.65 0.26 -7.82
C ALA A 43 -0.39 -1.15 -7.29
N VAL A 44 -0.82 -2.18 -8.03
CA VAL A 44 -0.56 -3.58 -7.66
C VAL A 44 0.94 -3.86 -7.62
N LEU A 45 1.70 -3.45 -8.63
CA LEU A 45 3.15 -3.63 -8.68
C LEU A 45 3.86 -2.92 -7.52
N ALA A 46 3.45 -1.69 -7.22
CA ALA A 46 4.00 -0.91 -6.11
C ALA A 46 3.78 -1.62 -4.77
N PHE A 47 2.55 -2.05 -4.47
CA PHE A 47 2.26 -2.75 -3.22
C PHE A 47 2.92 -4.13 -3.14
N ARG A 48 3.05 -4.86 -4.25
CA ARG A 48 3.84 -6.10 -4.30
C ARG A 48 5.31 -5.84 -3.98
N SER A 49 5.91 -4.84 -4.63
CA SER A 49 7.31 -4.50 -4.38
C SER A 49 7.53 -4.02 -2.93
N LEU A 50 6.55 -3.36 -2.31
CA LEU A 50 6.59 -3.02 -0.89
C LEU A 50 6.40 -4.25 0.03
N SER A 51 5.69 -5.28 -0.40
CA SER A 51 5.49 -6.52 0.38
C SER A 51 6.76 -7.36 0.48
N GLU A 52 7.65 -7.27 -0.52
CA GLU A 52 8.94 -7.97 -0.60
C GLU A 52 10.01 -7.39 0.33
N VAL A 53 9.78 -6.18 0.86
CA VAL A 53 10.71 -5.52 1.79
C VAL A 53 10.26 -5.81 3.22
N GLU A 54 11.13 -6.39 4.05
CA GLU A 54 10.78 -6.70 5.44
C GLU A 54 10.91 -5.47 6.37
N SER A 55 11.96 -4.67 6.15
CA SER A 55 12.28 -3.50 6.97
C SER A 55 11.32 -2.34 6.73
N ILE A 56 10.73 -1.82 7.80
CA ILE A 56 9.85 -0.63 7.75
C ILE A 56 10.60 0.59 7.20
N ASP A 57 11.84 0.80 7.63
CA ASP A 57 12.65 1.92 7.16
C ASP A 57 12.95 1.83 5.66
N ASP A 58 13.20 0.63 5.16
CA ASP A 58 13.49 0.41 3.75
C ASP A 58 12.22 0.50 2.89
N LYS A 59 11.05 0.09 3.41
CA LYS A 59 9.75 0.39 2.78
C LYS A 59 9.53 1.89 2.67
N LEU A 60 9.78 2.64 3.73
CA LEU A 60 9.59 4.09 3.72
C LEU A 60 10.54 4.76 2.72
N LYS A 61 11.82 4.39 2.71
CA LYS A 61 12.79 4.86 1.70
C LYS A 61 12.29 4.57 0.28
N LYS A 62 11.79 3.35 0.04
CA LYS A 62 11.26 2.92 -1.25
C LYS A 62 10.03 3.73 -1.68
N ILE A 63 9.10 4.00 -0.77
CA ILE A 63 7.96 4.90 -1.02
C ILE A 63 8.47 6.28 -1.44
N MET A 64 9.43 6.83 -0.70
CA MET A 64 9.96 8.17 -0.98
C MET A 64 10.72 8.25 -2.31
N SER A 65 11.39 7.17 -2.73
CA SER A 65 12.16 7.14 -3.98
C SER A 65 11.34 6.77 -5.21
N GLU A 66 10.40 5.82 -5.10
CA GLU A 66 9.68 5.24 -6.24
C GLU A 66 8.27 5.82 -6.40
N LEU A 67 7.67 6.33 -5.33
CA LEU A 67 6.34 6.94 -5.32
C LEU A 67 6.39 8.39 -4.80
N PRO A 68 7.28 9.26 -5.33
CA PRO A 68 7.46 10.61 -4.79
C PRO A 68 6.19 11.47 -4.93
N HIS A 69 5.33 11.18 -5.90
CA HIS A 69 4.05 11.84 -6.08
C HIS A 69 3.02 11.49 -4.99
N LEU A 70 3.24 10.41 -4.23
CA LEU A 70 2.42 10.01 -3.09
C LEU A 70 3.12 10.25 -1.74
N SER A 71 4.26 10.95 -1.71
CA SER A 71 5.03 11.16 -0.48
C SER A 71 4.24 11.90 0.61
N GLY A 72 3.25 12.71 0.23
CA GLY A 72 2.35 13.38 1.16
C GLY A 72 1.46 12.41 1.96
N GLU A 73 1.29 11.18 1.47
CA GLU A 73 0.53 10.10 2.13
C GLU A 73 1.45 8.90 2.46
N ALA A 74 2.78 9.12 2.56
CA ALA A 74 3.77 8.04 2.73
C ALA A 74 3.51 7.18 3.97
N GLN A 75 3.06 7.78 5.07
CA GLN A 75 2.67 7.05 6.28
C GLN A 75 1.52 6.08 5.97
N HIS A 76 0.49 6.52 5.26
CA HIS A 76 -0.70 5.70 4.96
C HIS A 76 -0.40 4.64 3.90
N LEU A 77 0.50 4.92 2.96
CA LEU A 77 1.09 3.91 2.07
C LEU A 77 1.80 2.80 2.84
N LEU A 78 2.62 3.18 3.82
CA LEU A 78 3.32 2.25 4.68
C LEU A 78 2.33 1.39 5.49
N GLU A 79 1.36 2.00 6.16
CA GLU A 79 0.31 1.31 6.91
C GLU A 79 -0.48 0.33 6.01
N THR A 80 -0.87 0.77 4.81
CA THR A 80 -1.56 -0.06 3.83
C THR A 80 -0.69 -1.25 3.41
N SER A 81 0.60 -1.01 3.17
CA SER A 81 1.54 -2.07 2.78
C SER A 81 1.75 -3.13 3.87
N ILE A 82 1.63 -2.76 5.15
CA ILE A 82 1.74 -3.70 6.28
C ILE A 82 0.48 -4.57 6.38
N LEU A 83 -0.70 -4.00 6.11
CA LEU A 83 -1.97 -4.75 6.11
C LEU A 83 -2.10 -5.77 4.98
N LEU A 84 -1.22 -5.69 3.97
CA LEU A 84 -1.18 -6.57 2.80
C LEU A 84 -0.15 -7.71 2.91
N GLN A 85 0.58 -7.80 4.02
CA GLN A 85 1.55 -8.87 4.30
C GLN A 85 0.88 -10.13 4.87
#